data_AF-A0A9D1EXZ0-F1
#
_entry.id   AF-A0A9D1EXZ0-F1
#
_cell.length_a   1.000
_cell.length_b   1.000
_cell.length_c   1.000
_cell.angle_alpha   90.00
_cell.angle_beta   90.00
_cell.angle_gamma   90.00
#
_symmetry.space_group_name_H-M   'P 1'
#
loop_
_entity.id
_entity.type
_entity.pdbx_description
1 polymer ?
#
loop_
_entity_poly.entity_id
_entity_poly.type
_entity_poly.pdbx_seq_one_letter_code
_entity_poly.pdbx_strand_id
1 'polypeptide(L)' 'MNEAKLEAAVMELFQQEEYEYVQGDFILREAGEVLLKDDLKAYLLSRYASDEISETEVESIILALQRAPHEPLYES' A
#
# COMPACT_ATOMS: atom_id res chain seq x y z
N MET A 1 11.37 -29.14 3.16
CA MET A 1 10.92 -27.77 2.87
C MET A 1 10.97 -27.00 4.18
N ASN A 2 11.56 -25.82 4.18
CA ASN A 2 11.43 -24.86 5.28
C ASN A 2 10.66 -23.66 4.75
N GLU A 3 10.01 -22.93 5.65
CA GLU A 3 9.22 -21.75 5.31
C GLU A 3 10.05 -20.75 4.49
N ALA A 4 11.31 -20.55 4.87
CA ALA A 4 12.24 -19.64 4.18
C ALA A 4 12.45 -19.97 2.68
N LYS A 5 12.46 -21.25 2.29
CA LYS A 5 12.58 -21.61 0.86
C LYS A 5 11.28 -21.38 0.11
N LEU A 6 10.14 -21.56 0.78
CA LEU A 6 8.83 -21.29 0.20
C LEU A 6 8.63 -19.79 -0.01
N GLU A 7 8.95 -19.00 1.01
CA GLU A 7 8.92 -17.54 0.96
C GLU A 7 9.81 -16.99 -0.16
N ALA A 8 11.06 -17.48 -0.28
CA ALA A 8 11.96 -17.07 -1.35
C ALA A 8 11.42 -17.40 -2.75
N ALA A 9 10.83 -18.58 -2.93
CA ALA A 9 10.23 -18.97 -4.21
C ALA A 9 9.01 -18.10 -4.55
N VAL A 10 8.20 -17.72 -3.56
CA VAL A 10 7.06 -16.82 -3.75
C VAL A 10 7.53 -15.41 -4.12
N MET A 11 8.56 -14.88 -3.44
CA MET A 11 9.15 -13.58 -3.75
C MET A 11 9.70 -13.53 -5.18
N GLU A 12 10.39 -14.58 -5.63
CA GLU A 12 10.94 -14.66 -6.98
C GLU A 12 9.84 -14.61 -8.06
N LEU A 13 8.70 -15.27 -7.83
CA LEU A 13 7.55 -15.21 -8.74
C LEU A 13 6.97 -13.80 -8.85
N PHE A 14 6.84 -13.07 -7.74
CA PHE A 14 6.34 -11.69 -7.76
C PHE A 14 7.32 -10.73 -8.42
N GLN A 15 8.63 -10.92 -8.23
CA GLN A 15 9.65 -10.10 -8.90
C GLN A 15 9.63 -10.27 -10.43
N GLN A 16 9.28 -11.47 -10.93
CA GLN A 16 9.14 -11.71 -12.38
C GLN A 16 7.96 -10.95 -12.99
N GLU A 17 6.91 -10.69 -12.20
CA GLU A 17 5.74 -9.90 -12.58
C GLU A 17 5.92 -8.40 -12.28
N GLU A 18 7.16 -7.95 -12.11
CA GLU A 18 7.54 -6.54 -11.86
C GLU A 18 7.02 -5.97 -10.53
N TYR A 19 6.68 -6.81 -9.55
CA TYR A 19 6.35 -6.35 -8.20
C TYR A 19 7.62 -6.02 -7.39
N GLU A 20 7.61 -4.85 -6.77
CA GLU A 20 8.64 -4.42 -5.84
C GLU A 20 8.49 -5.12 -4.49
N TYR A 21 9.58 -5.71 -4.00
CA TYR A 21 9.63 -6.26 -2.65
C TYR A 21 9.98 -5.17 -1.65
N VAL A 22 9.12 -4.99 -0.65
CA VAL A 22 9.35 -4.10 0.49
C VAL A 22 9.30 -4.92 1.77
N GLN A 23 10.37 -4.86 2.57
CA GLN A 23 10.42 -5.55 3.86
C GLN A 23 9.53 -4.80 4.87
N GLY A 24 8.63 -5.55 5.52
CA GLY A 24 7.61 -5.00 6.41
C GLY A 24 8.15 -4.19 7.59
N ASP A 25 9.36 -4.48 8.07
CA ASP A 25 9.99 -3.74 9.18
C ASP A 25 10.30 -2.28 8.84
N PHE A 26 10.43 -1.95 7.55
CA PHE A 26 10.62 -0.57 7.08
C PHE A 26 9.30 0.14 6.78
N ILE A 27 8.18 -0.58 6.81
CA ILE A 27 6.86 0.00 6.60
C ILE A 27 6.41 0.62 7.92
N LEU A 28 6.48 1.95 7.99
CA LEU A 28 5.94 2.68 9.12
C LEU A 28 4.41 2.53 9.11
N ARG A 29 3.90 1.77 10.08
CA ARG A 29 2.47 1.57 10.28
C ARG A 29 2.07 2.03 11.67
N GLU A 30 1.11 2.93 11.75
CA GLU A 30 0.49 3.27 13.03
C GLU A 30 -0.42 2.11 13.49
N ALA A 31 -0.23 1.68 14.74
CA ALA A 31 -1.05 0.63 15.33
C ALA A 31 -2.52 1.09 15.42
N GLY A 32 -3.41 0.39 14.72
CA GLY A 32 -4.83 0.74 14.63
C GLY A 32 -5.25 1.34 13.29
N GLU A 33 -4.29 1.69 12.43
CA GLU A 33 -4.59 2.13 11.07
C GLU A 33 -4.44 0.98 10.05
N VAL A 34 -5.36 0.98 9.09
CA VAL A 34 -5.38 0.03 7.97
C VAL A 34 -4.59 0.57 6.78
N LEU A 35 -4.55 1.89 6.61
CA LEU A 35 -3.89 2.54 5.47
C LEU A 35 -2.41 2.80 5.77
N LEU A 36 -1.55 2.50 4.79
CA LEU A 36 -0.16 2.92 4.75
C LEU A 36 -0.09 4.33 4.14
N LYS A 37 -0.32 5.35 4.95
CA LYS A 37 -0.51 6.74 4.47
C LYS A 37 0.67 7.28 3.68
N ASP A 38 1.90 7.06 4.16
CA ASP A 38 3.10 7.59 3.54
C ASP A 38 3.32 6.97 2.15
N ASP A 39 3.13 5.65 2.05
CA ASP A 39 3.23 4.90 0.81
C ASP A 39 2.14 5.33 -0.18
N LEU A 40 0.90 5.46 0.29
CA LEU A 40 -0.22 5.91 -0.53
C LEU A 40 -0.03 7.36 -1.01
N LYS A 41 0.51 8.25 -0.16
CA LYS A 41 0.85 9.64 -0.54
C LYS A 41 1.92 9.64 -1.62
N ALA A 42 3.00 8.90 -1.45
CA ALA A 42 4.09 8.78 -2.43
C ALA A 42 3.58 8.21 -3.77
N TYR A 43 2.77 7.16 -3.72
CA TYR A 43 2.15 6.56 -4.91
C TYR A 43 1.27 7.56 -5.66
N LEU A 44 0.36 8.25 -4.98
CA LEU A 44 -0.55 9.20 -5.62
C LEU A 44 0.21 10.38 -6.25
N LEU A 45 1.20 10.92 -5.56
CA LEU A 45 2.04 12.00 -6.10
C LEU A 45 2.84 11.54 -7.33
N SER A 46 3.40 10.33 -7.30
CA SER A 46 4.15 9.77 -8.44
C SER A 46 3.24 9.47 -9.64
N ARG A 47 2.10 8.82 -9.38
CA ARG A 47 1.18 8.34 -10.40
C ARG A 47 0.44 9.48 -11.12
N TYR A 48 0.07 10.52 -10.39
CA TYR A 48 -0.71 11.67 -10.91
C TYR A 48 0.13 12.94 -11.03
N ALA A 49 1.47 12.84 -11.02
CA ALA A 49 2.36 13.97 -11.25
C ALA A 49 2.09 14.69 -12.58
N SER A 50 1.69 13.95 -13.61
CA SER A 50 1.34 14.51 -14.93
C SER A 50 0.10 15.40 -14.90
N ASP A 51 -0.77 15.16 -13.93
CA ASP A 51 -2.06 15.85 -13.78
C ASP A 51 -1.95 17.02 -12.79
N GLU A 52 -0.72 17.35 -12.37
CA GLU A 52 -0.39 18.42 -11.41
C GLU A 52 -1.11 18.29 -10.06
N ILE A 53 -1.33 17.05 -9.61
CA ILE A 53 -1.98 16.79 -8.32
C ILE A 53 -1.23 17.48 -7.17
N SER A 54 -1.96 18.20 -6.34
CA SER A 54 -1.39 18.88 -5.18
C SER A 54 -1.34 17.99 -3.94
N GLU A 55 -0.42 18.28 -3.02
CA GLU A 55 -0.37 17.58 -1.73
C GLU A 55 -1.69 17.66 -0.96
N THR A 56 -2.38 18.80 -1.03
CA THR A 56 -3.69 19.02 -0.39
C THR A 56 -4.78 18.10 -0.94
N GLU A 57 -4.77 17.85 -2.26
CA GLU A 57 -5.71 16.92 -2.89
C GLU A 57 -5.42 15.48 -2.45
N VAL A 58 -4.15 15.08 -2.43
CA VAL A 58 -3.73 13.76 -1.94
C VAL A 58 -4.16 13.56 -0.48
N GLU A 59 -3.94 14.54 0.39
CA GLU A 59 -4.39 14.49 1.79
C GLU A 59 -5.91 14.38 1.91
N SER A 60 -6.65 15.08 1.06
CA SER A 60 -8.12 14.99 1.04
C SER A 60 -8.61 13.61 0.60
N ILE A 61 -7.95 12.99 -0.40
CA ILE A 61 -8.24 11.63 -0.85
C ILE A 61 -7.97 10.62 0.28
N ILE A 62 -6.81 10.73 0.93
CA ILE A 62 -6.45 9.85 2.06
C ILE A 62 -7.49 9.98 3.18
N LEU A 63 -7.88 11.21 3.54
CA LEU A 63 -8.90 11.45 4.57
C LEU A 63 -10.26 10.87 4.20
N ALA A 64 -10.65 10.94 2.93
CA ALA A 64 -11.88 10.33 2.43
C ALA A 64 -11.84 8.80 2.57
N LEU A 65 -10.72 8.17 2.22
CA LEU A 65 -10.51 6.72 2.36
C LEU A 65 -10.52 6.28 3.84
N GLN A 66 -9.94 7.06 4.74
CA GLN A 66 -9.98 6.76 6.19
C GLN A 66 -11.39 6.82 6.76
N ARG A 67 -12.24 7.71 6.23
CA ARG A 67 -13.62 7.92 6.67
C ARG A 67 -14.61 7.01 5.95
N ALA A 68 -14.18 6.31 4.91
CA ALA A 68 -15.02 5.39 4.18
C ALA A 68 -15.57 4.33 5.16
N PRO A 69 -16.87 3.99 5.08
CA PRO A 69 -17.42 2.94 5.91
C PRO A 69 -16.66 1.64 5.63
N HIS A 70 -16.20 1.00 6.70
CA HIS A 70 -15.63 -0.36 6.64
C HIS A 70 -16.80 -1.34 6.55
N GLU A 71 -17.55 -1.31 5.45
CA GLU A 71 -18.47 -2.40 5.19
C GLU A 71 -17.64 -3.69 5.19
N PRO A 72 -17.93 -4.68 6.04
CA PRO A 72 -17.13 -5.88 6.11
C PRO A 72 -17.05 -6.47 4.71
N LEU A 73 -15.84 -6.53 4.15
CA LEU A 73 -15.56 -7.07 2.81
C LEU A 73 -16.02 -8.54 2.65
N TYR A 74 -16.50 -9.16 3.74
CA TYR A 74 -16.93 -10.53 3.84
C TYR A 74 -18.30 -10.64 4.54
N GLU A 75 -19.30 -9.90 4.09
CA GLU A 75 -20.70 -10.26 4.35
C GLU A 75 -21.40 -10.59 3.02
N SER A 76 -21.24 -11.85 2.57
CA SER A 76 -22.10 -12.56 1.61
C SER A 76 -21.85 -14.06 1.72
#